data_AF-D9PLN8-F1
#
_entry.id   AF-D9PLN8-F1
#
_cell.length_a   1.000
_cell.length_b   1.000
_cell.length_c   1.000
_cell.angle_alpha   90.00
_cell.angle_beta   90.00
_cell.angle_gamma   90.00
#
_symmetry.space_group_name_H-M   'P 1'
#
loop_
_entity.id
_entity.type
_entity.pdbx_description
1 polymer ?
#
loop_
_entity_poly.entity_id
_entity_poly.type
_entity_poly.pdbx_seq_one_letter_code
_entity_poly.pdbx_strand_id
1 'polypeptide(L)'
;GYKRKTSGFRIVEINSTAAEVGDEPLQIKNKFPDITAAVSENRVKGVEILLDPTGSKIPDVVILDDAFQHRRITPGINILLIDYNRQIKQDKLLPVGRLREGVAQMRRANVIVLPSALLKLHPY
;
A
#
# COMPACT_ATOMS: atom_id res chain seq x y z
N GLY A 1 3.16 8.76 2.32
CA GLY A 1 3.03 9.12 3.74
C GLY A 1 1.84 10.02 3.90
N TYR A 2 0.77 9.51 4.50
CA TYR A 2 -0.42 10.30 4.80
C TYR A 2 -0.06 11.40 5.83
N LYS A 3 -0.53 12.64 5.63
CA LYS A 3 -0.39 13.79 6.56
C LYS A 3 1.03 14.25 6.95
N ARG A 4 2.09 13.83 6.26
CA ARG A 4 3.43 14.38 6.49
C ARG A 4 3.52 15.85 6.05
N LYS A 5 4.42 16.62 6.65
CA LYS A 5 4.66 18.04 6.32
C LYS A 5 5.65 18.26 5.17
N THR A 6 6.40 17.22 4.79
CA THR A 6 7.38 17.30 3.70
C THR A 6 6.77 16.89 2.37
N SER A 7 7.35 17.40 1.28
CA SER A 7 6.99 17.04 -0.10
C SER A 7 8.13 16.34 -0.81
N GLY A 8 7.83 15.74 -1.97
CA GLY A 8 8.82 15.06 -2.81
C GLY A 8 9.21 13.65 -2.35
N PHE A 9 10.17 13.05 -3.06
CA PHE A 9 10.67 11.72 -2.73
C PHE A 9 11.60 11.77 -1.51
N ARG A 10 11.41 10.85 -0.57
CA ARG A 10 12.31 10.65 0.58
C ARG A 10 12.42 9.17 0.93
N ILE A 11 13.63 8.76 1.31
CA ILE A 11 13.87 7.49 2.00
C ILE A 11 13.52 7.68 3.47
N VAL A 12 12.88 6.68 4.05
CA VAL A 12 12.52 6.65 5.47
C VAL A 12 13.67 6.02 6.24
N GLU A 13 14.23 6.79 7.16
CA GLU A 13 15.26 6.33 8.08
C GLU A 13 14.68 6.01 9.46
N ILE A 14 15.36 5.19 10.24
CA ILE A 14 14.92 4.79 11.60
C ILE A 14 14.78 6.01 12.53
N ASN A 15 15.65 7.01 12.33
CA ASN A 15 15.63 8.27 13.08
C ASN A 15 14.74 9.35 12.44
N SER A 16 14.03 9.05 11.34
CA SER A 16 13.07 9.98 10.75
C SER A 16 11.91 10.22 11.70
N THR A 17 11.31 11.41 11.63
CA THR A 17 10.12 11.73 12.40
C THR A 17 8.84 11.43 11.62
N ALA A 18 7.76 11.11 12.33
CA ALA A 18 6.42 10.97 11.76
C ALA A 18 5.99 12.21 10.94
N ALA A 19 6.37 13.41 11.39
CA ALA A 19 6.08 14.64 10.67
C ALA A 19 6.76 14.69 9.29
N GLU A 20 7.91 14.02 9.12
CA GLU A 20 8.66 14.02 7.87
C GLU A 20 8.23 12.95 6.89
N VAL A 21 7.86 11.76 7.37
CA VAL A 21 7.63 10.59 6.50
C VAL A 21 6.22 10.02 6.61
N GLY A 22 5.49 10.37 7.67
CA GLY A 22 4.22 9.80 8.06
C GLY A 22 4.38 8.63 9.04
N ASP A 23 3.32 8.34 9.79
CA ASP A 23 3.33 7.31 10.84
C ASP A 23 3.50 5.89 10.27
N GLU A 24 2.73 5.54 9.24
CA GLU A 24 2.75 4.17 8.67
C GLU A 24 4.10 3.81 8.03
N PRO A 25 4.73 4.66 7.19
CA PRO A 25 6.03 4.35 6.62
C PRO A 25 7.13 4.22 7.68
N LEU A 26 7.08 5.07 8.73
CA LEU A 26 8.01 4.99 9.85
C LEU A 26 7.80 3.71 10.66
N GLN A 27 6.56 3.31 10.91
CA GLN A 27 6.23 2.06 11.59
C GLN A 27 6.79 0.84 10.82
N ILE A 28 6.62 0.82 9.51
CA ILE A 28 7.17 -0.24 8.64
C ILE A 28 8.71 -0.27 8.74
N LYS A 29 9.38 0.89 8.63
CA LYS A 29 10.84 0.97 8.72
C LYS A 29 11.37 0.52 10.09
N ASN A 30 10.70 0.91 11.16
CA ASN A 30 11.09 0.50 12.52
C ASN A 30 10.88 -1.00 12.76
N LYS A 31 9.82 -1.59 12.17
CA LYS A 31 9.56 -3.03 12.27
C LYS A 31 10.52 -3.86 11.40
N PHE A 32 10.92 -3.32 10.25
CA PHE A 32 11.82 -3.99 9.31
C PHE A 32 12.98 -3.04 8.93
N PRO A 33 14.01 -2.91 9.79
CA PRO A 33 15.13 -2.00 9.56
C PRO A 33 15.86 -2.22 8.23
N ASP A 34 15.89 -3.46 7.75
CA ASP A 34 16.65 -3.85 6.55
C ASP A 34 15.93 -3.53 5.24
N ILE A 35 14.63 -3.18 5.28
CA ILE A 35 13.91 -2.82 4.05
C ILE A 35 14.10 -1.35 3.72
N THR A 36 14.12 -1.04 2.42
CA THR A 36 14.03 0.33 1.93
C THR A 36 12.57 0.76 1.94
N ALA A 37 12.19 1.59 2.90
CA ALA A 37 10.90 2.26 2.91
C ALA A 37 11.06 3.66 2.31
N ALA A 38 10.19 4.05 1.38
CA ALA A 38 10.24 5.35 0.74
C ALA A 38 8.85 5.97 0.61
N VAL A 39 8.82 7.30 0.58
CA VAL A 39 7.59 8.08 0.54
C VAL A 39 7.67 9.13 -0.55
N SER A 40 6.64 9.15 -1.41
CA SER A 40 6.49 10.11 -2.50
C SER A 40 5.02 10.41 -2.75
N GLU A 41 4.70 11.65 -3.09
CA GLU A 41 3.35 12.06 -3.54
C GLU A 41 3.07 11.52 -4.95
N ASN A 42 4.09 11.54 -5.81
CA ASN A 42 4.03 10.91 -7.12
C ASN A 42 4.69 9.53 -7.03
N ARG A 43 3.85 8.50 -6.95
CA ARG A 43 4.31 7.11 -6.85
C ARG A 43 5.14 6.70 -8.07
N VAL A 44 4.78 7.12 -9.28
CA VAL A 44 5.53 6.80 -10.51
C VAL A 44 6.96 7.31 -10.38
N LYS A 45 7.12 8.60 -10.10
CA LYS A 45 8.43 9.23 -9.90
C LYS A 45 9.20 8.57 -8.75
N GLY A 46 8.51 8.18 -7.68
CA GLY A 46 9.15 7.50 -6.55
C GLY A 46 9.70 6.12 -6.92
N VAL A 47 8.96 5.36 -7.73
CA VAL A 47 9.42 4.07 -8.25
C VAL A 47 10.57 4.25 -9.25
N GLU A 48 10.49 5.24 -10.15
CA GLU A 48 11.58 5.56 -11.08
C GLU A 48 12.89 5.86 -10.33
N ILE A 49 12.83 6.64 -9.26
CA ILE A 49 14.01 6.94 -8.42
C ILE A 49 14.54 5.69 -7.72
N LEU A 50 13.65 4.80 -7.23
CA LEU A 50 14.08 3.56 -6.59
C LEU A 50 14.73 2.57 -7.56
N LEU A 51 14.33 2.59 -8.83
CA LEU A 51 14.86 1.72 -9.88
C LEU A 51 16.04 2.35 -10.64
N ASP A 52 16.47 3.56 -10.26
CA ASP A 52 17.58 4.23 -10.92
C ASP A 52 18.89 3.43 -10.73
N PRO A 53 19.53 2.98 -11.82
CA PRO A 53 20.74 2.16 -11.75
C PRO A 53 21.96 2.92 -11.21
N THR A 54 21.89 4.24 -11.15
CA THR A 54 22.94 5.08 -10.54
C THR A 54 22.83 5.14 -9.01
N GLY A 55 21.73 4.62 -8.44
CA GLY A 55 21.50 4.55 -7.00
C GLY A 55 22.31 3.45 -6.31
N SER A 56 22.47 3.57 -5.00
CA SER A 56 23.31 2.67 -4.18
C SER A 56 22.78 1.23 -4.09
N LYS A 57 21.50 0.99 -4.35
CA LYS A 57 20.87 -0.34 -4.28
C LYS A 57 19.57 -0.36 -5.07
N ILE A 58 19.52 -1.18 -6.12
CA ILE A 58 18.30 -1.42 -6.90
C ILE A 58 17.50 -2.53 -6.21
N PRO A 59 16.21 -2.32 -5.92
CA PRO A 59 15.37 -3.36 -5.31
C PRO A 59 14.98 -4.42 -6.35
N ASP A 60 15.01 -5.69 -5.95
CA ASP A 60 14.47 -6.79 -6.78
C ASP A 60 12.93 -6.73 -6.87
N VAL A 61 12.29 -6.22 -5.82
CA VAL A 61 10.82 -6.13 -5.70
C VAL A 61 10.44 -4.80 -5.05
N VAL A 62 9.46 -4.13 -5.65
CA VAL A 62 8.82 -2.93 -5.08
C VAL A 62 7.39 -3.26 -4.66
N ILE A 63 7.07 -3.03 -3.39
CA ILE A 63 5.72 -3.19 -2.84
C ILE A 63 5.09 -1.81 -2.69
N LEU A 64 3.92 -1.62 -3.30
CA LEU A 64 3.16 -0.39 -3.20
C LEU A 64 1.96 -0.57 -2.28
N ASP A 65 2.02 0.05 -1.11
CA ASP A 65 0.90 0.07 -0.16
C ASP A 65 -0.23 1.01 -0.62
N ASP A 66 -1.48 0.60 -0.44
CA ASP A 66 -2.72 1.26 -0.88
C ASP A 66 -2.65 1.80 -2.33
N ALA A 67 -2.22 0.94 -3.27
CA ALA A 67 -2.01 1.32 -4.67
C ALA A 67 -3.00 0.67 -5.66
N PHE A 68 -3.97 -0.12 -5.21
CA PHE A 68 -4.93 -0.79 -6.11
C PHE A 68 -5.75 0.19 -6.97
N GLN A 69 -6.00 1.40 -6.44
CA GLN A 69 -6.68 2.50 -7.14
C GLN A 69 -5.73 3.31 -8.04
N HIS A 70 -4.41 3.13 -7.92
CA HIS A 70 -3.41 3.94 -8.59
C HIS A 70 -3.10 3.43 -10.01
N ARG A 71 -3.94 3.82 -10.98
CA ARG A 71 -3.88 3.32 -12.37
C ARG A 71 -2.67 3.77 -13.20
N ARG A 72 -1.88 4.73 -12.70
CA ARG A 72 -0.70 5.27 -13.41
C ARG A 72 0.52 4.37 -13.30
N ILE A 73 0.52 3.42 -12.37
CA ILE A 73 1.54 2.39 -12.27
C ILE A 73 0.91 1.08 -12.73
N THR A 74 1.61 0.36 -13.60
CA THR A 74 1.23 -0.99 -14.01
C THR A 74 2.06 -1.97 -13.18
N PRO A 75 1.52 -2.52 -12.08
CA PRO A 75 2.25 -3.51 -11.30
C PRO A 75 2.28 -4.85 -12.04
N GLY A 76 3.35 -5.62 -11.83
CA GLY A 76 3.42 -7.00 -12.32
C GLY A 76 2.38 -7.91 -11.64
N ILE A 77 2.06 -7.63 -10.37
CA ILE A 77 1.05 -8.36 -9.59
C ILE A 77 0.21 -7.36 -8.79
N ASN A 78 -1.11 -7.41 -8.97
CA ASN A 78 -2.10 -6.69 -8.16
C ASN A 78 -2.72 -7.62 -7.11
N ILE A 79 -2.55 -7.25 -5.84
CA ILE A 79 -3.18 -7.94 -4.70
C ILE A 79 -4.33 -7.09 -4.17
N LEU A 80 -5.52 -7.67 -4.10
CA LEU A 80 -6.71 -7.03 -3.55
C LEU A 80 -7.07 -7.64 -2.19
N LEU A 81 -7.16 -6.80 -1.16
CA LEU A 81 -7.63 -7.19 0.15
C LEU A 81 -9.15 -6.98 0.25
N ILE A 82 -9.88 -8.04 0.59
CA ILE A 82 -11.34 -8.02 0.78
C ILE A 82 -11.65 -8.47 2.20
N ASP A 83 -12.38 -7.65 2.96
CA ASP A 83 -12.86 -8.04 4.28
C ASP A 83 -13.88 -9.19 4.15
N TYR A 84 -13.55 -10.34 4.74
CA TYR A 84 -14.37 -11.56 4.69
C TYR A 84 -15.79 -11.33 5.21
N ASN A 85 -15.95 -10.50 6.24
CA ASN A 85 -17.26 -10.26 6.86
C ASN A 85 -18.16 -9.34 6.03
N ARG A 86 -17.67 -8.83 4.89
CA ARG A 86 -18.39 -7.84 4.08
C ARG A 86 -18.77 -8.40 2.72
N GLN A 87 -20.07 -8.45 2.46
CA GLN A 87 -20.59 -8.77 1.14
C GLN A 87 -20.40 -7.58 0.19
N ILE A 88 -19.24 -7.49 -0.47
CA ILE A 88 -18.90 -6.41 -1.42
C ILE A 88 -19.99 -6.22 -2.49
N LYS A 89 -20.69 -7.28 -2.88
CA LYS A 89 -21.77 -7.22 -3.88
C LYS A 89 -22.97 -6.36 -3.44
N GLN A 90 -23.17 -6.14 -2.15
CA GLN A 90 -24.27 -5.34 -1.61
C GLN A 90 -23.83 -3.94 -1.15
N ASP A 91 -22.53 -3.68 -1.11
CA ASP A 91 -21.99 -2.38 -0.72
C ASP A 91 -22.06 -1.39 -1.90
N LYS A 92 -22.11 -0.09 -1.58
CA LYS A 92 -22.25 0.99 -2.56
C LYS A 92 -20.96 1.82 -2.63
N LEU A 93 -20.83 2.59 -3.70
CA LEU A 93 -19.73 3.57 -3.82
C LEU A 93 -19.86 4.67 -2.76
N LEU A 94 -18.72 5.21 -2.32
CA LEU A 94 -18.69 6.44 -1.53
C LEU A 94 -19.44 7.58 -2.26
N PRO A 95 -20.20 8.44 -1.54
CA PRO A 95 -20.36 8.48 -0.09
C PRO A 95 -21.46 7.54 0.46
N VAL A 96 -22.22 6.87 -0.40
CA VAL A 96 -23.42 6.08 -0.01
C VAL A 96 -23.06 4.73 0.61
N GLY A 97 -21.93 4.15 0.22
CA GLY A 97 -21.34 2.96 0.84
C GLY A 97 -19.84 3.13 1.03
N ARG A 98 -19.11 2.05 1.27
CA ARG A 98 -17.67 2.12 1.61
C ARG A 98 -16.74 1.77 0.45
N LEU A 99 -17.29 1.35 -0.68
CA LEU A 99 -16.49 0.99 -1.84
C LEU A 99 -15.81 2.24 -2.40
N ARG A 100 -14.48 2.19 -2.47
CA ARG A 100 -13.72 3.24 -3.15
C ARG A 100 -13.70 3.08 -4.67
N GLU A 101 -14.04 1.89 -5.17
CA GLU A 101 -14.23 1.58 -6.59
C GLU A 101 -15.32 0.52 -6.78
N GLY A 102 -15.93 0.47 -7.96
CA GLY A 102 -17.02 -0.48 -8.23
C GLY A 102 -16.53 -1.93 -8.24
N VAL A 103 -17.41 -2.87 -7.87
CA VAL A 103 -17.11 -4.31 -7.76
C VAL A 103 -16.46 -4.89 -9.02
N ALA A 104 -16.83 -4.38 -10.20
CA ALA A 104 -16.23 -4.78 -11.48
C ALA A 104 -14.70 -4.58 -11.55
N GLN A 105 -14.13 -3.68 -10.75
CA GLN A 105 -12.68 -3.44 -10.71
C GLN A 105 -11.89 -4.57 -10.06
N MET A 106 -12.56 -5.49 -9.34
CA MET A 106 -11.94 -6.72 -8.82
C MET A 106 -11.26 -7.54 -9.92
N ARG A 107 -11.70 -7.44 -11.18
CA ARG A 107 -11.09 -8.10 -12.34
C ARG A 107 -9.61 -7.75 -12.57
N ARG A 108 -9.13 -6.64 -11.98
CA ARG A 108 -7.72 -6.20 -12.08
C ARG A 108 -6.82 -6.88 -11.05
N ALA A 109 -7.40 -7.58 -10.07
CA ALA A 109 -6.64 -8.32 -9.07
C ALA A 109 -6.11 -9.63 -9.67
N ASN A 110 -4.82 -9.88 -9.50
CA ASN A 110 -4.22 -11.18 -9.76
C ASN A 110 -4.45 -12.12 -8.57
N VAL A 111 -4.45 -11.57 -7.35
CA VAL A 111 -4.66 -12.30 -6.11
C VAL A 111 -5.70 -11.56 -5.27
N ILE A 112 -6.66 -12.30 -4.72
CA ILE A 112 -7.61 -11.80 -3.74
C ILE A 112 -7.27 -12.44 -2.40
N VAL A 113 -6.98 -11.61 -1.40
CA VAL A 113 -6.73 -12.04 -0.04
C VAL A 113 -7.93 -11.67 0.82
N LEU A 114 -8.42 -12.65 1.57
CA LEU A 114 -9.50 -12.49 2.55
C LEU A 114 -8.86 -12.53 3.95
N PRO A 115 -8.55 -11.38 4.59
CA PRO A 115 -8.04 -11.39 5.95
C PRO A 115 -9.15 -11.91 6.85
N SER A 116 -8.91 -13.03 7.52
CA SER A 116 -9.88 -13.55 8.50
C SER A 116 -9.92 -12.57 9.67
N ALA A 117 -11.09 -12.00 9.97
CA ALA A 117 -11.36 -11.63 11.35
C ALA A 117 -11.46 -12.95 12.10
N LEU A 118 -10.60 -13.16 13.12
CA LEU A 118 -10.64 -14.27 14.07
C LEU A 118 -11.83 -15.19 13.84
N LEU A 119 -11.64 -16.25 13.05
CA LEU A 119 -12.46 -17.45 13.21
C LEU A 119 -12.30 -17.78 14.69
N LYS A 120 -13.30 -17.43 15.51
CA LYS A 120 -13.53 -18.12 16.77
C LYS A 120 -13.79 -19.56 16.34
N LEU A 121 -12.71 -20.32 16.18
CA LEU A 121 -12.75 -21.77 16.19
C LEU A 121 -13.41 -22.08 17.53
N HIS A 122 -14.70 -22.40 17.50
CA HIS A 122 -15.36 -23.01 18.63
C HIS A 122 -14.57 -24.29 18.90
N PRO A 123 -13.94 -24.44 20.08
CA PRO A 123 -13.36 -25.71 20.45
C PRO A 123 -14.55 -26.67 20.60
N TYR A 124 -14.58 -27.70 19.77
CA TYR A 124 -15.34 -28.92 20.05
C TYR A 124 -14.68 -29.65 21.21
#